data_AF-A0AAW1LUQ9-F1
#
_entry.id   AF-A0AAW1LUQ9-F1
#
_cell.length_a   1.000
_cell.length_b   1.000
_cell.length_c   1.000
_cell.angle_alpha   90.00
_cell.angle_beta   90.00
_cell.angle_gamma   90.00
#
_symmetry.space_group_name_H-M   'P 1'
#
loop_
_entity.id
_entity.type
_entity.pdbx_description
1 polymer ?
#
loop_
_entity_poly.entity_id
_entity_poly.type
_entity_poly.pdbx_seq_one_letter_code
_entity_poly.pdbx_strand_id
1 'polypeptide(L)'
;MSARSPGANCEENDCEDALHSLKRYIYEVPEEDDISSVDILDDEEPPYYTLSPISDTMVINSHAYIAGYMVSRILKSIGSCKICRSNLISTKNTEQYILIECRAYSAKALARPETGFI
;
A
#
# COMPACT_ATOMS: atom_id res chain seq x y z
N MET A 1 16.06 42.20 1.85
CA MET A 1 14.84 41.39 2.12
C MET A 1 14.76 40.36 1.00
N SER A 2 15.14 39.11 1.26
CA SER A 2 15.34 38.09 0.22
C SER A 2 14.01 37.37 -0.07
N ALA A 3 13.62 37.32 -1.34
CA ALA A 3 12.42 36.64 -1.82
C ALA A 3 12.63 35.11 -1.78
N ARG A 4 11.76 34.41 -1.05
CA ARG A 4 11.72 32.94 -1.04
C ARG A 4 11.14 32.44 -2.36
N SER A 5 11.85 31.54 -3.05
CA SER A 5 11.38 30.94 -4.30
C SER A 5 10.28 29.89 -4.03
N PRO A 6 9.39 29.60 -5.01
CA PRO A 6 8.31 28.62 -4.86
C PRO A 6 8.79 27.15 -4.91
N GLY A 7 10.08 26.89 -4.70
CA GLY A 7 10.70 25.56 -4.86
C GLY A 7 11.37 25.01 -3.60
N ALA A 8 11.26 25.68 -2.46
CA ALA A 8 12.00 25.32 -1.25
C ALA A 8 11.33 24.25 -0.35
N ASN A 9 10.41 23.44 -0.87
CA ASN A 9 9.72 22.39 -0.08
C ASN A 9 10.23 20.97 -0.38
N CYS A 10 11.41 20.86 -1.00
CA CYS A 10 12.12 19.60 -1.21
C CYS A 10 13.37 19.54 -0.31
N GLU A 11 13.27 20.05 0.93
CA GLU A 11 14.28 19.70 1.93
C GLU A 11 14.19 18.18 2.14
N GLU A 12 15.34 17.51 1.97
CA GLU A 12 15.56 16.08 2.11
C GLU A 12 14.79 15.52 3.30
N ASN A 13 13.71 14.81 3.01
CA ASN A 13 13.14 13.90 4.00
C ASN A 13 13.87 12.57 3.84
N ASP A 14 14.46 12.10 4.95
CA ASP A 14 14.96 10.73 5.23
C ASP A 14 13.86 9.65 5.07
N CYS A 15 13.07 9.70 3.99
CA CYS A 15 12.05 8.71 3.67
C CYS A 15 12.61 7.52 2.88
N GLU A 16 13.87 7.59 2.44
CA GLU A 16 14.58 6.47 1.82
C GLU A 16 14.57 5.24 2.73
N ASP A 17 14.84 5.40 4.03
CA ASP A 17 14.89 4.28 4.99
C ASP A 17 13.53 3.61 5.24
N ALA A 18 12.44 4.38 5.22
CA ALA A 18 11.09 3.86 5.43
C ALA A 18 10.61 3.04 4.22
N LEU A 19 10.92 3.51 3.00
CA LEU A 19 10.60 2.80 1.77
C LEU A 19 11.50 1.58 1.56
N HIS A 20 12.78 1.68 1.96
CA HIS A 20 13.72 0.55 1.90
C HIS A 20 13.33 -0.56 2.88
N SER A 21 12.82 -0.21 4.06
CA SER A 21 12.32 -1.17 5.05
C SER A 21 11.03 -1.86 4.59
N LEU A 22 10.13 -1.13 3.92
CA LEU A 22 8.91 -1.72 3.34
C LEU A 22 9.25 -2.63 2.16
N LYS A 23 10.19 -2.23 1.29
CA LYS A 23 10.68 -3.04 0.19
C LYS A 23 11.31 -4.34 0.69
N ARG A 24 12.15 -4.24 1.73
CA ARG A 24 12.76 -5.40 2.38
C ARG A 24 11.71 -6.38 2.91
N TYR A 25 10.70 -5.89 3.61
CA TYR A 25 9.60 -6.72 4.13
C TYR A 25 8.77 -7.40 3.02
N ILE A 26 8.67 -6.80 1.84
CA ILE A 26 7.90 -7.35 0.71
C ILE A 26 8.71 -8.36 -0.12
N TYR A 27 10.04 -8.20 -0.19
CA TYR A 27 10.89 -8.96 -1.10
C TYR A 27 11.87 -9.95 -0.44
N GLU A 28 12.17 -9.82 0.85
CA GLU A 28 12.95 -10.83 1.57
C GLU A 28 12.00 -11.94 2.07
N VAL A 29 11.86 -12.97 1.24
CA VAL A 29 11.50 -14.32 1.71
C VAL A 29 12.63 -14.76 2.64
N PRO A 30 12.36 -15.25 3.86
CA PRO A 30 13.43 -15.70 4.74
C PRO A 30 14.13 -16.88 4.05
N GLU A 31 15.39 -16.67 3.67
CA GLU A 31 16.29 -17.80 3.44
C GLU A 31 16.43 -18.53 4.78
N GLU A 32 16.37 -19.85 4.75
CA GLU A 32 16.53 -20.70 5.92
C GLU A 32 17.95 -20.52 6.47
N ASP A 33 18.10 -19.59 7.41
CA ASP A 33 19.35 -19.40 8.13
C ASP A 33 19.60 -20.61 9.04
N ASP A 34 20.72 -21.27 8.76
CA ASP A 34 21.34 -22.39 9.46
C ASP A 34 21.42 -22.11 10.97
N ILE A 35 20.52 -22.71 11.76
CA ILE A 35 20.43 -22.50 13.21
C ILE A 35 21.55 -23.26 13.90
N SER A 36 22.70 -22.59 14.06
CA SER A 36 23.68 -22.93 15.08
C SER A 36 23.02 -22.84 16.45
N SER A 37 22.88 -23.99 17.11
CA SER A 37 22.35 -24.24 18.45
C SER A 37 22.54 -23.10 19.45
N VAL A 38 21.44 -22.43 19.79
CA VAL A 38 21.28 -21.66 21.03
C VAL A 38 20.19 -22.35 21.82
N ASP A 39 20.53 -22.86 23.00
CA ASP A 39 19.57 -23.38 23.97
C ASP A 39 18.60 -22.26 24.38
N ILE A 40 17.39 -22.29 23.83
CA ILE A 40 16.29 -21.40 24.24
C ILE A 40 15.34 -22.24 25.08
N LEU A 41 15.16 -21.79 26.32
CA LEU A 41 14.23 -22.31 27.32
C LEU A 41 12.82 -22.41 26.74
N ASP A 42 12.09 -23.47 27.13
CA ASP A 42 10.66 -23.70 26.88
C ASP A 42 9.83 -22.43 27.14
N ASP A 43 9.62 -21.63 26.10
CA ASP A 43 8.47 -20.75 25.96
C ASP A 43 7.59 -21.43 24.92
N GLU A 44 6.39 -21.86 25.34
CA GLU A 44 5.38 -22.48 24.47
C GLU A 44 5.25 -21.68 23.17
N GLU A 45 5.76 -22.25 22.07
CA GLU A 45 5.59 -21.65 20.75
C GLU A 45 4.08 -21.43 20.53
N PRO A 46 3.63 -20.20 20.26
CA PRO A 46 2.25 -20.00 19.86
C PRO A 46 2.02 -20.87 18.63
N PRO A 47 0.87 -21.58 18.51
CA PRO A 47 0.65 -22.50 17.42
C PRO A 47 0.93 -21.76 16.12
N TYR A 48 1.94 -22.22 15.37
CA TYR A 48 2.20 -21.71 14.04
C TYR A 48 0.93 -21.89 13.23
N TYR A 49 0.15 -20.82 13.11
CA TYR A 49 -0.93 -20.76 12.16
C TYR A 49 -0.24 -20.90 10.81
N THR A 50 -0.30 -22.08 10.21
CA THR A 50 0.02 -22.26 8.80
C THR A 50 -0.92 -21.34 8.05
N LEU A 51 -0.42 -20.15 7.67
CA LEU A 51 -1.14 -19.22 6.84
C LEU A 51 -1.39 -19.94 5.52
N SER A 52 -2.60 -20.44 5.35
CA SER A 52 -3.03 -21.00 4.08
C SER A 52 -2.72 -19.97 3.00
N PRO A 53 -2.14 -20.37 1.85
CA PRO A 53 -1.81 -19.42 0.79
C PRO A 53 -3.04 -18.60 0.46
N ILE A 54 -2.92 -17.28 0.59
CA ILE A 54 -3.98 -16.34 0.24
C ILE A 54 -4.21 -16.50 -1.26
N SER A 55 -5.45 -16.63 -1.70
CA SER A 55 -5.75 -16.74 -3.13
C SER A 55 -5.28 -15.48 -3.86
N ASP A 56 -4.70 -15.65 -5.06
CA ASP A 56 -4.26 -14.52 -5.90
C ASP A 56 -5.37 -13.47 -6.09
N THR A 57 -6.61 -13.93 -6.18
CA THR A 57 -7.80 -13.07 -6.24
C THR A 57 -7.91 -12.16 -5.02
N MET A 58 -7.69 -12.67 -3.81
CA MET A 58 -7.77 -11.89 -2.57
C MET A 58 -6.61 -10.90 -2.47
N VAL A 59 -5.40 -11.26 -2.93
CA VAL A 59 -4.25 -10.33 -3.01
C VAL A 59 -4.56 -9.18 -3.97
N ILE A 60 -5.00 -9.48 -5.20
CA ILE A 60 -5.33 -8.49 -6.22
C ILE A 60 -6.41 -7.51 -5.72
N ASN A 61 -7.47 -8.04 -5.13
CA ASN A 61 -8.56 -7.22 -4.58
C ASN A 61 -8.08 -6.34 -3.40
N SER A 62 -7.19 -6.87 -2.56
CA SER A 62 -6.63 -6.13 -1.43
C SER A 62 -5.73 -4.99 -1.89
N HIS A 63 -4.89 -5.22 -2.91
CA HIS A 63 -4.06 -4.17 -3.51
C HIS A 63 -4.92 -3.05 -4.10
N ALA A 64 -5.93 -3.41 -4.91
CA ALA A 64 -6.84 -2.42 -5.48
C ALA A 64 -7.56 -1.61 -4.39
N TYR A 65 -7.99 -2.26 -3.30
CA TYR A 65 -8.63 -1.60 -2.16
C TYR A 65 -7.69 -0.61 -1.45
N ILE A 66 -6.44 -1.02 -1.17
CA ILE A 66 -5.42 -0.17 -0.55
C ILE A 66 -5.09 1.01 -1.47
N ALA A 67 -4.88 0.75 -2.76
CA ALA A 67 -4.64 1.79 -3.76
C ALA A 67 -5.81 2.80 -3.82
N GLY A 68 -7.07 2.33 -3.79
CA GLY A 68 -8.25 3.20 -3.71
C GLY A 68 -8.30 4.07 -2.45
N TYR A 69 -7.85 3.54 -1.31
CA TYR A 69 -7.68 4.32 -0.08
C TYR A 69 -6.59 5.38 -0.22
N MET A 70 -5.43 5.04 -0.80
CA MET A 70 -4.34 5.98 -1.04
C MET A 70 -4.76 7.09 -2.01
N VAL A 71 -5.40 6.75 -3.14
CA VAL A 71 -5.93 7.72 -4.11
C VAL A 71 -6.89 8.69 -3.41
N SER A 72 -7.78 8.19 -2.55
CA SER A 72 -8.71 9.04 -1.80
C SER A 72 -8.01 10.02 -0.85
N ARG A 73 -6.79 9.71 -0.36
CA ARG A 73 -5.95 10.62 0.42
C ARG A 73 -5.23 11.62 -0.47
N ILE A 74 -4.59 11.14 -1.54
CA ILE A 74 -3.88 12.00 -2.50
C ILE A 74 -4.82 13.05 -3.06
N LEU A 75 -6.03 12.65 -3.50
CA LEU A 75 -7.06 13.53 -4.05
C LEU A 75 -7.46 14.68 -3.13
N LYS A 76 -7.37 14.51 -1.80
CA LYS A 76 -7.62 15.59 -0.85
C LYS A 76 -6.51 16.64 -0.87
N SER A 77 -5.27 16.24 -1.17
CA SER A 77 -4.11 17.12 -1.23
C SER A 77 -3.96 17.86 -2.57
N ILE A 78 -4.28 17.21 -3.69
CA ILE A 78 -4.17 17.80 -5.05
C ILE A 78 -5.39 18.64 -5.47
N GLY A 79 -6.43 18.72 -4.63
CA GLY A 79 -7.62 19.53 -4.89
C GLY A 79 -8.41 19.09 -6.12
N SER A 80 -8.68 20.02 -7.04
CA SER A 80 -9.54 19.82 -8.23
C SER A 80 -8.77 19.69 -9.55
N CYS A 81 -7.47 19.38 -9.52
CA CYS A 81 -6.69 19.17 -10.74
C CYS A 81 -7.27 18.01 -11.57
N LYS A 82 -7.79 18.34 -12.76
CA LYS A 82 -8.45 17.36 -13.64
C LYS A 82 -7.48 16.30 -14.17
N ILE A 83 -6.24 16.69 -14.46
CA ILE A 83 -5.20 15.79 -14.99
C ILE A 83 -4.76 14.78 -13.92
N CYS A 84 -4.48 15.25 -12.70
CA CYS A 84 -4.13 14.33 -11.61
C CYS A 84 -5.29 13.36 -11.30
N ARG A 85 -6.54 13.85 -11.36
CA ARG A 85 -7.72 13.00 -11.20
C ARG A 85 -7.84 11.93 -12.28
N SER A 86 -7.65 12.29 -13.56
CA SER A 86 -7.71 11.32 -14.66
C SER A 86 -6.59 10.29 -14.61
N ASN A 87 -5.44 10.65 -14.06
CA ASN A 87 -4.30 9.73 -13.94
C ASN A 87 -4.41 8.78 -12.74
N LEU A 88 -5.20 9.14 -11.72
CA LEU A 88 -5.31 8.38 -10.47
C LEU A 88 -6.62 7.59 -10.37
N ILE A 89 -7.69 8.02 -11.03
CA ILE A 89 -9.01 7.40 -10.92
C ILE A 89 -9.37 6.72 -12.24
N SER A 90 -9.71 5.44 -12.15
CA SER A 90 -10.25 4.72 -13.30
C SER A 90 -11.74 4.93 -13.48
N THR A 91 -12.16 5.02 -14.75
CA THR A 91 -13.56 4.92 -15.14
C THR A 91 -13.97 3.48 -15.48
N LYS A 92 -13.00 2.57 -15.64
CA LYS A 92 -13.25 1.17 -15.98
C LYS A 92 -13.74 0.41 -14.76
N ASN A 93 -14.66 -0.51 -15.00
CA ASN A 93 -15.04 -1.49 -13.98
C ASN A 93 -14.34 -2.82 -14.26
N THR A 94 -13.65 -3.35 -13.26
CA THR A 94 -12.91 -4.62 -13.34
C THR A 94 -13.14 -5.41 -12.07
N GLU A 95 -13.03 -6.74 -12.16
CA GLU A 95 -13.31 -7.66 -11.05
C GLU A 95 -12.37 -7.45 -9.85
N GLN A 96 -11.21 -6.81 -10.04
CA GLN A 96 -10.28 -6.45 -8.96
C GLN A 96 -10.85 -5.39 -7.99
N TYR A 97 -11.96 -4.72 -8.35
CA TYR A 97 -12.58 -3.70 -7.51
C TYR A 97 -13.72 -4.24 -6.64
N ILE A 98 -13.96 -5.55 -6.60
CA ILE A 98 -15.09 -6.14 -5.85
C ILE A 98 -15.12 -5.66 -4.40
N LEU A 99 -13.99 -5.60 -3.70
CA LEU A 99 -13.95 -5.12 -2.30
C LEU A 99 -14.32 -3.64 -2.17
N ILE A 100 -13.99 -2.81 -3.17
CA ILE A 100 -14.39 -1.40 -3.21
C ILE A 100 -15.89 -1.29 -3.45
N GLU A 101 -16.42 -2.07 -4.40
CA GLU A 101 -17.84 -2.08 -4.76
C GLU A 101 -18.74 -2.57 -3.62
N CYS A 102 -18.30 -3.61 -2.89
CA CYS A 102 -18.99 -4.10 -1.70
C CYS A 102 -19.18 -3.03 -0.62
N ARG A 103 -18.44 -1.91 -0.67
CA ARG A 103 -18.55 -0.79 0.27
C ARG A 103 -18.99 0.51 -0.39
N ALA A 104 -19.46 0.47 -1.64
CA ALA A 104 -19.83 1.68 -2.40
C ALA A 104 -20.99 2.47 -1.77
N TYR A 105 -21.87 1.80 -1.01
CA TYR A 105 -22.97 2.45 -0.28
C TYR A 105 -22.51 3.17 1.00
N SER A 106 -21.26 3.00 1.42
CA SER A 106 -20.71 3.67 2.61
C SER A 106 -20.42 5.14 2.34
N ALA A 107 -20.61 5.99 3.34
CA ALA A 107 -20.16 7.39 3.31
C ALA A 107 -18.63 7.53 3.08
N LYS A 108 -17.87 6.44 3.24
CA LYS A 108 -16.43 6.35 2.98
C LYS A 108 -16.13 5.52 1.72
N ALA A 109 -17.00 5.55 0.72
CA ALA A 109 -16.76 4.89 -0.56
C ALA A 109 -15.41 5.33 -1.15
N LEU A 110 -14.60 4.34 -1.53
CA LEU A 110 -13.27 4.58 -2.09
C LEU A 110 -13.37 4.86 -3.59
N ALA A 111 -12.45 5.67 -4.10
CA ALA A 111 -12.28 5.81 -5.54
C ALA A 111 -11.68 4.53 -6.13
N ARG A 112 -12.05 4.21 -7.38
CA ARG A 112 -11.40 3.15 -8.15
C ARG A 112 -10.05 3.68 -8.66
N PRO A 113 -8.91 3.14 -8.23
CA PRO A 113 -7.61 3.59 -8.71
C PRO A 113 -7.41 3.21 -10.19
N GLU A 114 -6.63 3.99 -10.93
CA GLU A 114 -6.21 3.61 -12.29
C GLU A 114 -5.26 2.41 -12.23
N THR A 115 -5.32 1.50 -13.21
CA THR A 115 -4.54 0.24 -13.16
C THR A 115 -3.04 0.48 -13.10
N GLY A 116 -2.54 1.56 -13.72
CA GLY A 116 -1.11 1.93 -13.63
C GLY A 116 -0.67 2.47 -12.27
N PHE A 117 -1.61 2.70 -11.35
CA PHE A 117 -1.35 3.14 -9.97
C PHE A 117 -1.39 1.98 -8.96
N ILE A 118 -2.06 0.87 -9.30
CA ILE A 118 -2.14 -0.35 -8.48
C ILE A 118 -0.84 -1.14 -8.66
#